data_AF-A0A520AZF0-F1
#
_entry.id   AF-A0A520AZF0-F1
#
_cell.length_a   1.000
_cell.length_b   1.000
_cell.length_c   1.000
_cell.angle_alpha   90.00
_cell.angle_beta   90.00
_cell.angle_gamma   90.00
#
_symmetry.space_group_name_H-M   'P 1'
#
loop_
_entity.id
_entity.type
_entity.pdbx_description
1 polymer ?
#
loop_
_entity_poly.entity_id
_entity_poly.type
_entity_poly.pdbx_seq_one_letter_code
_entity_poly.pdbx_strand_id
1 'polypeptide(L)'
;GINYRDNVAGNDAKIYLGAFKAKLKTFDLAGQHYVIRDLSLNNTSLKYLQQKPLVELVQHITNSVDSSQKEAGKLPLIEVENFAFNNVKVNYDDQISTTKAVADVNELGLVKLKVDLTNSKYSVDDAKLNKSNILFAFKPAPANNLKKVKDTVVPEKSPLGLTIKNISLAGNNIQFDNLGAKAAPKGMDFNHLKITGLSFGAGDVSYSADGIMANVKNGSLKEKSGFALNELKGNAVYNDKQIKLSNFVLKTPNTTIENATELNFTSMDDLTKHPERVKLALSLKNTTIGLKDAGYFSDAIPANYRNEKIKINADVNGYLNNLNIPRLQITGLKNTQIDISGTAKGLPDINKTFLDLNIKKLYITKSDILVAVPRKSLPPSIELPNVINAKGKFTGSMTDFNTNMNIQTDMGGAILTAAMKGPKGRESYKADVSLNNFNVGRLLKMQPKLGRVSVKANVAGTGLDPKKINAKFNARVLSAYYNK
;
A
#
# COMPACT_ATOMS: atom_id res chain seq x y z
N GLY A 1 12.16 41.73 -21.62
CA GLY A 1 11.81 40.30 -21.79
C GLY A 1 11.95 39.95 -23.26
N ILE A 2 12.47 38.77 -23.56
CA ILE A 2 12.62 38.25 -24.93
C ILE A 2 11.32 37.53 -25.29
N ASN A 3 10.75 37.85 -26.45
CA ASN A 3 9.62 37.13 -27.03
C ASN A 3 10.12 36.46 -28.31
N TYR A 4 9.85 35.16 -28.46
CA TYR A 4 10.13 34.38 -29.65
C TYR A 4 8.83 33.73 -30.10
N ARG A 5 8.48 33.90 -31.37
CA ARG A 5 7.27 33.32 -31.94
C ARG A 5 7.60 32.75 -33.32
N ASP A 6 7.44 31.45 -33.45
CA ASP A 6 7.60 30.69 -34.67
C ASP A 6 6.25 30.07 -35.04
N ASN A 7 5.58 30.67 -36.02
CA ASN A 7 4.30 30.17 -36.50
C ASN A 7 4.45 28.89 -37.35
N VAL A 8 5.64 28.60 -37.89
CA VAL A 8 5.89 27.43 -38.74
C VAL A 8 6.03 26.19 -37.87
N ALA A 9 6.91 26.22 -36.86
CA ALA A 9 7.05 25.10 -35.93
C ALA A 9 5.99 25.10 -34.81
N GLY A 10 5.23 26.20 -34.67
CA GLY A 10 4.17 26.36 -33.66
C GLY A 10 4.68 26.69 -32.27
N ASN A 11 5.88 27.26 -32.13
CA ASN A 11 6.50 27.56 -30.83
C ASN A 11 6.34 29.04 -30.45
N ASP A 12 5.82 29.33 -29.26
CA ASP A 12 5.79 30.66 -28.66
C ASP A 12 6.48 30.62 -27.29
N ALA A 13 7.55 31.40 -27.13
CA ALA A 13 8.31 31.49 -25.91
C ALA A 13 8.46 32.94 -25.47
N LYS A 14 8.16 33.20 -24.19
CA LYS A 14 8.36 34.49 -23.53
C LYS A 14 9.21 34.34 -22.30
N ILE A 15 10.35 35.01 -22.28
CA ILE A 15 11.31 34.99 -21.19
C ILE A 15 11.44 36.39 -20.61
N TYR A 16 11.24 36.51 -19.31
CA TYR A 16 11.67 37.67 -18.53
C TYR A 16 12.79 37.22 -17.61
N LEU A 17 14.01 37.69 -17.87
CA LEU A 17 15.18 37.42 -17.05
C LEU A 17 15.31 38.56 -16.04
N GLY A 18 15.19 38.25 -14.75
CA GLY A 18 15.38 39.23 -13.68
C GLY A 18 16.87 39.44 -13.41
N ALA A 19 17.45 38.60 -12.56
CA ALA A 19 18.89 38.54 -12.33
C ALA A 19 19.41 37.12 -12.48
N PHE A 20 20.42 36.95 -13.32
CA PHE A 20 21.17 35.72 -13.47
C PHE A 20 22.62 35.97 -13.07
N LYS A 21 23.15 35.10 -12.20
CA LYS A 21 24.54 35.15 -11.76
C LYS A 21 25.12 33.76 -11.89
N ALA A 22 26.23 33.66 -12.61
CA ALA A 22 27.05 32.47 -12.68
C ALA A 22 28.49 32.85 -12.38
N LYS A 23 29.13 32.17 -11.44
CA LYS A 23 30.57 32.30 -11.18
C LYS A 23 31.25 30.97 -11.45
N LEU A 24 31.91 30.89 -12.60
CA LEU A 24 32.65 29.71 -13.03
C LEU A 24 33.96 29.60 -12.25
N LYS A 25 34.34 28.36 -11.93
CA LYS A 25 35.63 27.97 -11.35
C LYS A 25 36.46 27.20 -12.37
N THR A 26 35.81 26.29 -13.11
CA THR A 26 36.43 25.49 -14.17
C THR A 26 35.52 25.48 -15.39
N PHE A 27 36.11 25.68 -16.56
CA PHE A 27 35.45 25.53 -17.86
C PHE A 27 36.40 24.75 -18.77
N ASP A 28 36.24 23.43 -18.82
CA ASP A 28 37.02 22.54 -19.67
C ASP A 28 36.11 21.91 -20.73
N LEU A 29 36.11 22.52 -21.91
CA LEU A 29 35.32 22.07 -23.05
C LEU A 29 35.82 20.74 -23.63
N ALA A 30 37.13 20.49 -23.59
CA ALA A 30 37.73 19.28 -24.15
C ALA A 30 37.46 18.07 -23.26
N GLY A 31 37.67 18.22 -21.94
CA GLY A 31 37.38 17.19 -20.94
C GLY A 31 35.90 17.11 -20.53
N GLN A 32 35.06 18.02 -21.04
CA GLN A 32 33.63 18.13 -20.75
C GLN A 32 33.36 18.27 -19.24
N HIS A 33 34.16 19.10 -18.55
CA HIS A 33 34.09 19.31 -17.10
C HIS A 33 33.86 20.78 -16.76
N TYR A 34 32.78 21.04 -16.05
CA TYR A 34 32.33 22.38 -15.71
C TYR A 34 32.09 22.48 -14.21
N VAL A 35 32.77 23.42 -13.55
CA VAL A 35 32.59 23.67 -12.12
C VAL A 35 32.11 25.10 -11.94
N ILE A 36 30.92 25.24 -11.37
CA ILE A 36 30.24 26.51 -11.12
C ILE A 36 30.20 26.72 -9.61
N ARG A 37 30.84 27.78 -9.13
CA ARG A 37 30.83 28.11 -7.71
C ARG A 37 29.46 28.59 -7.25
N ASP A 38 28.90 29.57 -7.97
CA ASP A 38 27.61 30.16 -7.66
C ASP A 38 26.76 30.20 -8.93
N LEU A 39 25.58 29.58 -8.93
CA LEU A 39 24.58 29.66 -9.99
C LEU A 39 23.24 30.10 -9.39
N SER A 40 22.82 31.33 -9.69
CA SER A 40 21.56 31.84 -9.16
C SER A 40 20.69 32.52 -10.20
N LEU A 41 19.38 32.33 -10.05
CA LEU A 41 18.36 32.94 -10.89
C LEU A 41 17.29 33.58 -9.99
N ASN A 42 17.05 34.88 -10.16
CA ASN A 42 16.10 35.63 -9.33
C ASN A 42 15.08 36.35 -10.21
N ASN A 43 13.81 36.34 -9.79
CA ASN A 43 12.72 37.09 -10.43
C ASN A 43 12.60 36.81 -11.93
N THR A 44 12.72 35.54 -12.32
CA THR A 44 12.72 35.12 -13.73
C THR A 44 11.43 34.40 -14.06
N SER A 45 10.87 34.65 -15.24
CA SER A 45 9.72 33.90 -15.74
C SER A 45 9.94 33.39 -17.16
N LEU A 46 9.64 32.12 -17.39
CA LEU A 46 9.55 31.49 -18.71
C LEU A 46 8.10 31.07 -18.95
N LYS A 47 7.54 31.49 -20.09
CA LYS A 47 6.34 30.89 -20.66
C LYS A 47 6.73 30.25 -21.99
N TYR A 48 6.41 28.98 -22.16
CA TYR A 48 6.61 28.24 -23.39
C TYR A 48 5.29 27.58 -23.76
N LEU A 49 4.87 27.79 -25.01
CA LEU A 49 3.69 27.22 -25.60
C LEU A 49 4.09 26.57 -26.92
N GLN A 50 3.88 25.26 -27.04
CA GLN A 50 4.01 24.54 -28.29
C GLN A 50 2.63 24.16 -28.79
N GLN A 51 2.34 24.61 -30.01
CA GLN A 51 1.11 24.36 -30.74
C GLN A 51 1.40 23.49 -31.95
N LYS A 52 0.35 22.94 -32.53
CA LYS A 52 0.46 22.20 -33.77
C LYS A 52 0.94 23.16 -34.89
N PRO A 53 1.99 22.83 -35.64
CA PRO A 53 2.47 23.69 -36.73
C PRO A 53 1.38 23.92 -37.78
N LEU A 54 1.42 25.06 -38.48
CA LEU A 54 0.73 25.21 -39.77
C LEU A 54 1.29 24.13 -40.71
N VAL A 55 0.40 23.34 -41.29
CA VAL A 55 0.70 22.04 -41.92
C VAL A 55 1.81 22.15 -42.96
N GLU A 56 3.05 21.70 -42.67
CA GLU A 56 4.02 21.16 -43.66
C GLU A 56 5.39 20.64 -43.14
N LEU A 57 5.59 20.34 -41.83
CA LEU A 57 6.91 19.84 -41.36
C LEU A 57 6.97 18.35 -40.96
N VAL A 58 5.85 17.63 -40.98
CA VAL A 58 5.82 16.22 -40.55
C VAL A 58 6.41 15.27 -41.63
N GLN A 59 6.36 15.64 -42.91
CA GLN A 59 6.85 14.80 -44.02
C GLN A 59 8.38 14.85 -44.23
N HIS A 60 9.09 15.87 -43.73
CA HIS A 60 10.54 16.02 -43.95
C HIS A 60 11.42 15.28 -42.93
N ILE A 61 10.91 14.98 -41.73
CA ILE A 61 11.71 14.35 -40.66
C ILE A 61 11.79 12.83 -40.82
N THR A 62 10.78 12.20 -41.40
CA THR A 62 10.75 10.73 -41.61
C THR A 62 11.77 10.23 -42.65
N ASN A 63 12.30 11.12 -43.51
CA ASN A 63 13.23 10.78 -44.59
C ASN A 63 14.70 11.12 -44.30
N SER A 64 15.03 11.66 -43.12
CA SER A 64 16.39 12.14 -42.80
C SER A 64 17.10 11.36 -41.69
N VAL A 65 16.52 10.24 -41.24
CA VAL A 65 17.16 9.39 -40.22
C VAL A 65 17.88 8.23 -40.90
N ASP A 66 18.96 8.54 -41.62
CA ASP A 66 19.93 7.54 -42.03
C ASP A 66 21.36 7.96 -41.64
N SER A 67 22.02 7.02 -40.96
CA SER A 67 23.45 6.88 -40.69
C SER A 67 24.28 8.14 -40.37
N SER A 68 24.31 8.52 -39.09
CA SER A 68 25.53 9.11 -38.50
C SER A 68 26.11 8.15 -37.46
N GLN A 69 27.39 7.84 -37.61
CA GLN A 69 28.15 7.10 -36.60
C GLN A 69 28.06 7.86 -35.27
N LYS A 70 27.64 7.16 -34.20
CA LYS A 70 27.71 7.71 -32.84
C LYS A 70 29.18 7.87 -32.48
N GLU A 71 29.73 9.07 -32.66
CA GLU A 71 30.88 9.46 -31.86
C GLU A 71 30.45 9.39 -30.40
N ALA A 72 31.03 8.45 -29.65
CA ALA A 72 30.86 8.34 -28.21
C ALA A 72 31.69 9.45 -27.54
N GLY A 73 31.27 10.70 -27.73
CA GLY A 73 31.82 11.84 -26.99
C GLY A 73 31.52 11.67 -25.50
N LYS A 74 32.50 12.02 -24.65
CA LYS A 74 32.30 12.07 -23.20
C LYS A 74 31.19 13.07 -22.88
N LEU A 75 30.17 12.66 -22.14
CA LEU A 75 29.09 13.56 -21.76
C LEU A 75 29.52 14.47 -20.59
N PRO A 76 28.97 15.70 -20.50
CA PRO A 76 29.35 16.65 -19.46
C PRO A 76 29.30 16.12 -18.02
N LEU A 77 30.34 16.48 -17.26
CA LEU A 77 30.33 16.49 -15.81
C LEU A 77 30.15 17.95 -15.34
N ILE A 78 29.03 18.22 -14.69
CA ILE A 78 28.69 19.56 -14.19
C ILE A 78 28.61 19.54 -12.67
N GLU A 79 29.36 20.42 -12.02
CA GLU A 79 29.35 20.59 -10.57
C GLU A 79 28.94 22.01 -10.22
N VAL A 80 28.01 22.17 -9.29
CA VAL A 80 27.53 23.47 -8.80
C VAL A 80 27.65 23.50 -7.28
N GLU A 81 28.57 24.31 -6.74
CA GLU A 81 28.78 24.40 -5.28
C GLU A 81 27.55 25.03 -4.60
N ASN A 82 27.05 26.15 -5.12
CA ASN A 82 25.83 26.83 -4.64
C ASN A 82 24.86 27.11 -5.79
N PHE A 83 23.71 26.44 -5.80
CA PHE A 83 22.61 26.68 -6.74
C PHE A 83 21.43 27.33 -6.00
N ALA A 84 20.88 28.43 -6.53
CA ALA A 84 19.74 29.10 -5.90
C ALA A 84 18.76 29.71 -6.93
N PHE A 85 17.51 29.28 -6.90
CA PHE A 85 16.41 29.92 -7.62
C PHE A 85 15.47 30.61 -6.63
N ASN A 86 15.24 31.91 -6.81
CA ASN A 86 14.32 32.69 -5.99
C ASN A 86 13.27 33.38 -6.87
N ASN A 87 11.99 33.11 -6.61
CA ASN A 87 10.88 33.64 -7.39
C ASN A 87 11.06 33.38 -8.90
N VAL A 88 11.21 32.10 -9.27
CA VAL A 88 11.33 31.62 -10.64
C VAL A 88 10.02 30.98 -11.07
N LYS A 89 9.45 31.44 -12.19
CA LYS A 89 8.18 30.94 -12.70
C LYS A 89 8.38 30.28 -14.05
N VAL A 90 7.95 29.04 -14.20
CA VAL A 90 7.97 28.32 -15.46
C VAL A 90 6.55 27.90 -15.79
N ASN A 91 6.09 28.21 -16.99
CA ASN A 91 4.84 27.71 -17.55
C ASN A 91 5.16 27.08 -18.90
N TYR A 92 5.11 25.77 -18.93
CA TYR A 92 5.32 24.94 -20.11
C TYR A 92 3.98 24.31 -20.50
N ASP A 93 3.56 24.55 -21.73
CA ASP A 93 2.31 24.02 -22.30
C ASP A 93 2.61 23.46 -23.69
N ASP A 94 2.74 22.14 -23.79
CA ASP A 94 2.85 21.43 -25.05
C ASP A 94 1.50 20.81 -25.42
N GLN A 95 0.81 21.44 -26.37
CA GLN A 95 -0.49 21.02 -26.86
C GLN A 95 -0.41 19.80 -27.79
N ILE A 96 0.79 19.44 -28.27
CA ILE A 96 1.01 18.26 -29.11
C ILE A 96 0.97 17.00 -28.24
N SER A 97 1.80 16.95 -27.20
CA SER A 97 1.78 15.83 -26.23
C SER A 97 0.68 15.97 -25.18
N THR A 98 -0.03 17.11 -25.14
CA THR A 98 -0.98 17.45 -24.07
C THR A 98 -0.30 17.42 -22.69
N THR A 99 0.92 17.94 -22.62
CA THR A 99 1.72 18.02 -21.39
C THR A 99 1.79 19.46 -20.92
N LYS A 100 1.47 19.68 -19.66
CA LYS A 100 1.54 20.99 -19.02
C LYS A 100 2.32 20.89 -17.72
N ALA A 101 3.30 21.78 -17.55
CA ALA A 101 4.05 21.92 -16.32
C ALA A 101 4.07 23.40 -15.90
N VAL A 102 3.55 23.69 -14.71
CA VAL A 102 3.66 25.02 -14.10
C VAL A 102 4.48 24.89 -12.83
N ALA A 103 5.56 25.64 -12.73
CA ALA A 103 6.41 25.67 -11.55
C ALA A 103 6.61 27.12 -11.12
N ASP A 104 5.89 27.53 -10.08
CA ASP A 104 6.13 28.77 -9.36
C ASP A 104 7.05 28.46 -8.17
N VAL A 105 8.35 28.54 -8.41
CA VAL A 105 9.41 28.23 -7.45
C VAL A 105 9.72 29.49 -6.65
N ASN A 106 9.32 29.52 -5.37
CA ASN A 106 9.62 30.65 -4.50
C ASN A 106 11.07 30.60 -3.99
N GLU A 107 11.51 29.45 -3.51
CA GLU A 107 12.87 29.22 -3.03
C GLU A 107 13.26 27.77 -3.34
N LEU A 108 14.29 27.60 -4.17
CA LEU A 108 14.97 26.33 -4.42
C LEU A 108 16.47 26.53 -4.19
N GLY A 109 17.07 25.69 -3.36
CA GLY A 109 18.50 25.70 -3.08
C GLY A 109 19.09 24.31 -3.22
N LEU A 110 20.22 24.19 -3.93
CA LEU A 110 21.00 22.95 -4.01
C LEU A 110 22.45 23.25 -3.61
N VAL A 111 23.03 22.41 -2.75
CA VAL A 111 24.42 22.54 -2.31
C VAL A 111 25.22 21.35 -2.82
N LYS A 112 26.36 21.62 -3.46
CA LYS A 112 27.23 20.63 -4.11
C LYS A 112 26.45 19.70 -5.05
N LEU A 113 25.68 20.28 -5.95
CA LEU A 113 25.05 19.54 -7.03
C LEU A 113 26.15 18.99 -7.95
N LYS A 114 26.08 17.71 -8.28
CA LYS A 114 26.92 17.04 -9.28
C LYS A 114 26.03 16.30 -10.25
N VAL A 115 26.27 16.55 -11.53
CA VAL A 115 25.54 15.97 -12.66
C VAL A 115 26.56 15.29 -13.56
N ASP A 116 26.64 13.97 -13.46
CA ASP A 116 27.50 13.12 -14.28
C ASP A 116 26.64 12.43 -15.34
N LEU A 117 26.55 13.05 -16.51
CA LEU A 117 25.75 12.55 -17.62
C LEU A 117 26.35 11.29 -18.24
N THR A 118 27.68 11.11 -18.14
CA THR A 118 28.35 9.91 -18.65
C THR A 118 27.90 8.67 -17.89
N ASN A 119 27.79 8.77 -16.56
CA ASN A 119 27.38 7.66 -15.70
C ASN A 119 25.89 7.69 -15.32
N SER A 120 25.12 8.66 -15.80
CA SER A 120 23.72 8.90 -15.37
C SER A 120 23.57 9.06 -13.85
N LYS A 121 24.57 9.69 -13.20
CA LYS A 121 24.63 9.86 -11.74
C LYS A 121 24.43 11.32 -11.36
N TYR A 122 23.54 11.54 -10.41
CA TYR A 122 23.16 12.86 -9.91
C TYR A 122 23.27 12.84 -8.40
N SER A 123 24.04 13.76 -7.83
CA SER A 123 24.17 13.87 -6.38
C SER A 123 24.07 15.31 -5.89
N VAL A 124 23.56 15.49 -4.68
CA VAL A 124 23.50 16.79 -4.00
C VAL A 124 23.61 16.57 -2.49
N ASP A 125 24.34 17.45 -1.81
CA ASP A 125 24.46 17.37 -0.35
C ASP A 125 23.16 17.83 0.31
N ASP A 126 22.69 19.04 -0.04
CA ASP A 126 21.47 19.60 0.52
C ASP A 126 20.54 20.08 -0.59
N ALA A 127 19.30 19.59 -0.58
CA ALA A 127 18.24 20.01 -1.49
C ALA A 127 17.08 20.64 -0.70
N LYS A 128 16.76 21.89 -1.02
CA LYS A 128 15.72 22.67 -0.36
C LYS A 128 14.72 23.17 -1.37
N LEU A 129 13.42 23.02 -1.09
CA LEU A 129 12.34 23.64 -1.86
C LEU A 129 11.27 24.14 -0.90
N ASN A 130 10.96 25.44 -0.94
CA ASN A 130 10.03 26.04 0.00
C ASN A 130 8.97 26.87 -0.70
N LYS A 131 7.75 26.84 -0.12
CA LYS A 131 6.62 27.72 -0.46
C LYS A 131 6.35 27.78 -1.98
N SER A 132 6.59 26.68 -2.67
CA SER A 132 6.51 26.61 -4.14
C SER A 132 5.22 25.92 -4.58
N ASN A 133 4.72 26.29 -5.75
CA ASN A 133 3.54 25.67 -6.37
C ASN A 133 3.96 24.95 -7.65
N ILE A 134 3.82 23.64 -7.67
CA ILE A 134 4.19 22.80 -8.80
C ILE A 134 2.92 22.11 -9.30
N LEU A 135 2.63 22.23 -10.58
CA LEU A 135 1.56 21.52 -11.27
C LEU A 135 2.17 20.77 -12.44
N PHE A 136 1.86 19.49 -12.53
CA PHE A 136 2.16 18.66 -13.68
C PHE A 136 0.88 17.98 -14.16
N ALA A 137 0.53 18.18 -15.42
CA ALA A 137 -0.61 17.53 -16.04
C ALA A 137 -0.17 16.95 -17.39
N PHE A 138 -0.64 15.75 -17.72
CA PHE A 138 -0.32 15.12 -18.99
C PHE A 138 -1.45 14.21 -19.44
N LYS A 139 -1.55 13.96 -20.74
CA LYS A 139 -2.41 12.91 -21.29
C LYS A 139 -1.54 11.75 -21.77
N PRO A 140 -1.60 10.56 -21.14
CA PRO A 140 -0.89 9.39 -21.63
C PRO A 140 -1.26 9.11 -23.08
N ALA A 141 -0.27 8.69 -23.88
CA ALA A 141 -0.54 8.17 -25.22
C ALA A 141 -1.50 6.98 -25.12
N PRO A 142 -2.45 6.82 -26.06
CA PRO A 142 -3.31 5.64 -26.10
C PRO A 142 -2.43 4.38 -26.16
N ALA A 143 -2.83 3.34 -25.43
CA ALA A 143 -2.11 2.08 -25.44
C ALA A 143 -2.00 1.57 -26.88
N ASN A 144 -0.77 1.38 -27.37
CA ASN A 144 -0.56 0.77 -28.68
C ASN A 144 -1.12 -0.66 -28.63
N ASN A 145 -2.28 -0.87 -29.26
CA ASN A 145 -2.90 -2.19 -29.46
C ASN A 145 -2.15 -3.05 -30.49
N LEU A 146 -0.86 -2.81 -30.68
CA LEU A 146 0.00 -3.72 -31.42
C LEU A 146 0.10 -4.99 -30.58
N LYS A 147 -0.40 -6.11 -31.13
CA LYS A 147 -0.31 -7.45 -30.53
C LYS A 147 1.06 -7.58 -29.88
N LYS A 148 1.10 -7.91 -28.58
CA LYS A 148 2.33 -8.17 -27.81
C LYS A 148 3.29 -9.02 -28.64
N VAL A 149 4.19 -8.37 -29.37
CA VAL A 149 5.45 -9.00 -29.74
C VAL A 149 6.03 -9.34 -28.38
N LYS A 150 6.30 -10.63 -28.12
CA LYS A 150 7.05 -11.03 -26.95
C LYS A 150 8.36 -10.27 -27.05
N ASP A 151 8.47 -9.20 -26.28
CA ASP A 151 9.68 -8.44 -26.15
C ASP A 151 10.68 -9.41 -25.50
N THR A 152 11.54 -10.01 -26.33
CA THR A 152 12.62 -10.90 -25.90
C THR A 152 13.78 -10.10 -25.29
N VAL A 153 13.67 -8.78 -25.24
CA VAL A 153 14.64 -7.90 -24.59
C VAL A 153 14.37 -7.95 -23.09
N VAL A 154 15.32 -8.52 -22.34
CA VAL A 154 15.36 -8.39 -20.88
C VAL A 154 15.33 -6.90 -20.56
N PRO A 155 14.37 -6.39 -19.76
CA PRO A 155 14.34 -4.98 -19.41
C PRO A 155 15.64 -4.63 -18.69
N GLU A 156 16.51 -3.87 -19.34
CA GLU A 156 17.75 -3.41 -18.73
C GLU A 156 17.38 -2.38 -17.64
N LYS A 157 17.88 -2.57 -16.41
CA LYS A 157 17.60 -1.63 -15.32
C LYS A 157 18.15 -0.27 -15.71
N SER A 158 17.36 0.79 -15.52
CA SER A 158 17.81 2.17 -15.79
C SER A 158 19.12 2.44 -15.03
N PRO A 159 20.16 2.98 -15.69
CA PRO A 159 21.44 3.29 -15.04
C PRO A 159 21.35 4.52 -14.13
N LEU A 160 20.19 5.16 -14.05
CA LEU A 160 19.95 6.37 -13.26
C LEU A 160 20.30 6.16 -11.79
N GLY A 161 21.30 6.91 -11.31
CA GLY A 161 21.65 7.00 -9.90
C GLY A 161 21.34 8.39 -9.35
N LEU A 162 20.52 8.48 -8.32
CA LEU A 162 20.24 9.70 -7.58
C LEU A 162 20.71 9.53 -6.13
N THR A 163 21.43 10.50 -5.59
CA THR A 163 21.82 10.54 -4.17
C THR A 163 21.64 11.93 -3.59
N ILE A 164 20.87 12.04 -2.52
CA ILE A 164 20.61 13.30 -1.83
C ILE A 164 20.89 13.09 -0.35
N LYS A 165 21.91 13.76 0.18
CA LYS A 165 22.28 13.58 1.59
C LYS A 165 21.23 14.17 2.53
N ASN A 166 20.67 15.35 2.22
CA ASN A 166 19.57 15.96 2.96
C ASN A 166 18.54 16.58 2.02
N ILE A 167 17.25 16.29 2.26
CA ILE A 167 16.11 16.92 1.60
C ILE A 167 15.33 17.70 2.65
N SER A 168 14.96 18.95 2.34
CA SER A 168 14.06 19.79 3.14
C SER A 168 13.03 20.46 2.25
N LEU A 169 11.78 19.99 2.33
CA LEU A 169 10.62 20.59 1.69
C LEU A 169 9.77 21.26 2.76
N ALA A 170 9.38 22.53 2.57
CA ALA A 170 8.49 23.22 3.52
C ALA A 170 7.37 24.01 2.83
N GLY A 171 6.12 23.67 3.15
CA GLY A 171 4.93 24.41 2.72
C GLY A 171 4.72 24.45 1.20
N ASN A 172 5.08 23.38 0.49
CA ASN A 172 4.90 23.32 -0.97
C ASN A 172 3.50 22.82 -1.34
N ASN A 173 3.01 23.22 -2.50
CA ASN A 173 1.78 22.70 -3.08
C ASN A 173 2.14 21.96 -4.37
N ILE A 174 1.64 20.73 -4.52
CA ILE A 174 1.91 19.88 -5.67
C ILE A 174 0.59 19.40 -6.26
N GLN A 175 0.41 19.58 -7.55
CA GLN A 175 -0.73 19.06 -8.30
C GLN A 175 -0.25 18.13 -9.41
N PHE A 176 -0.89 16.97 -9.50
CA PHE A 176 -0.65 15.99 -10.54
C PHE A 176 -1.98 15.61 -11.19
N ASP A 177 -2.07 15.71 -12.51
CA ASP A 177 -3.27 15.35 -13.26
C ASP A 177 -2.96 14.48 -14.48
N ASN A 178 -3.47 13.26 -14.47
CA ASN A 178 -3.57 12.41 -15.66
C ASN A 178 -4.87 12.78 -16.41
N LEU A 179 -4.74 13.62 -17.44
CA LEU A 179 -5.85 14.11 -18.27
C LEU A 179 -6.51 13.02 -19.12
N GLY A 180 -5.92 11.82 -19.20
CA GLY A 180 -6.50 10.65 -19.84
C GLY A 180 -7.43 9.84 -18.93
N ALA A 181 -7.38 10.06 -17.61
CA ALA A 181 -8.23 9.38 -16.64
C ALA A 181 -9.47 10.22 -16.30
N LYS A 182 -10.55 9.54 -15.91
CA LYS A 182 -11.72 10.20 -15.33
C LYS A 182 -11.51 10.34 -13.82
N ALA A 183 -11.96 11.46 -13.27
CA ALA A 183 -11.90 11.71 -11.83
C ALA A 183 -12.67 10.63 -11.05
N ALA A 184 -12.06 10.15 -9.97
CA ALA A 184 -12.71 9.22 -9.04
C ALA A 184 -13.80 9.96 -8.24
N PRO A 185 -15.01 9.38 -8.11
CA PRO A 185 -16.12 10.05 -7.42
C PRO A 185 -15.95 10.10 -5.89
N LYS A 186 -15.10 9.24 -5.32
CA LYS A 186 -14.86 9.09 -3.88
C LYS A 186 -13.44 8.61 -3.61
N GLY A 187 -12.97 8.83 -2.38
CA GLY A 187 -11.64 8.41 -1.94
C GLY A 187 -10.53 9.32 -2.48
N MET A 188 -9.29 8.86 -2.30
CA MET A 188 -8.13 9.50 -2.90
C MET A 188 -8.01 9.10 -4.38
N ASP A 189 -7.82 10.08 -5.24
CA ASP A 189 -7.66 9.87 -6.68
C ASP A 189 -6.18 9.96 -7.07
N PHE A 190 -5.53 8.81 -7.25
CA PHE A 190 -4.13 8.76 -7.63
C PHE A 190 -3.86 9.27 -9.06
N ASN A 191 -4.88 9.41 -9.91
CA ASN A 191 -4.74 10.05 -11.22
C ASN A 191 -4.83 11.57 -11.13
N HIS A 192 -5.45 12.11 -10.08
CA HIS A 192 -5.70 13.53 -9.92
C HIS A 192 -5.41 13.94 -8.49
N LEU A 193 -4.15 14.22 -8.16
CA LEU A 193 -3.73 14.60 -6.81
C LEU A 193 -3.59 16.11 -6.71
N LYS A 194 -4.05 16.69 -5.60
CA LYS A 194 -3.73 18.07 -5.23
C LYS A 194 -3.34 18.13 -3.78
N ILE A 195 -2.03 18.20 -3.57
CA ILE A 195 -1.37 18.23 -2.28
C ILE A 195 -1.11 19.69 -1.89
N THR A 196 -1.45 20.04 -0.66
CA THR A 196 -1.16 21.35 -0.07
C THR A 196 -0.36 21.23 1.22
N GLY A 197 0.47 22.25 1.47
CA GLY A 197 1.28 22.32 2.69
C GLY A 197 2.28 21.19 2.87
N LEU A 198 2.74 20.58 1.76
CA LEU A 198 3.73 19.51 1.79
C LEU A 198 4.98 19.98 2.52
N SER A 199 5.27 19.31 3.63
CA SER A 199 6.52 19.44 4.36
C SER A 199 7.13 18.06 4.51
N PHE A 200 8.41 17.92 4.20
CA PHE A 200 9.09 16.63 4.17
C PHE A 200 10.59 16.83 4.40
N GLY A 201 11.14 16.09 5.35
CA GLY A 201 12.55 16.06 5.67
C GLY A 201 13.08 14.64 5.65
N ALA A 202 14.12 14.39 4.88
CA ALA A 202 14.77 13.08 4.81
C ALA A 202 16.28 13.22 4.66
N GLY A 203 17.01 12.27 5.23
CA GLY A 203 18.45 12.10 5.01
C GLY A 203 18.75 10.85 4.19
N ASP A 204 19.95 10.80 3.61
CA ASP A 204 20.51 9.64 2.90
C ASP A 204 19.53 9.03 1.89
N VAL A 205 18.91 9.89 1.07
CA VAL A 205 17.97 9.45 0.05
C VAL A 205 18.75 8.99 -1.17
N SER A 206 18.52 7.76 -1.61
CA SER A 206 19.14 7.25 -2.84
C SER A 206 18.15 6.48 -3.69
N TYR A 207 18.29 6.58 -5.00
CA TYR A 207 17.61 5.75 -5.99
C TYR A 207 18.64 5.25 -7.00
N SER A 208 18.63 3.95 -7.29
CA SER A 208 19.46 3.34 -8.32
C SER A 208 18.88 1.99 -8.77
N ALA A 209 19.57 1.30 -9.67
CA ALA A 209 19.26 -0.09 -10.02
C ALA A 209 19.31 -1.07 -8.82
N ASP A 210 20.03 -0.70 -7.77
CA ASP A 210 20.13 -1.45 -6.50
C ASP A 210 18.96 -1.18 -5.56
N GLY A 211 18.11 -0.19 -5.89
CA GLY A 211 16.89 0.13 -5.14
C GLY A 211 16.85 1.53 -4.57
N ILE A 212 15.97 1.70 -3.58
CA ILE A 212 15.65 2.95 -2.91
C ILE A 212 16.03 2.85 -1.44
N MET A 213 16.67 3.90 -0.92
CA MET A 213 16.88 4.10 0.51
C MET A 213 16.43 5.51 0.89
N ALA A 214 15.84 5.67 2.07
CA ALA A 214 15.50 6.98 2.63
C ALA A 214 15.39 6.92 4.15
N ASN A 215 16.04 7.87 4.84
CA ASN A 215 15.89 8.09 6.27
C ASN A 215 14.94 9.27 6.53
N VAL A 216 13.63 9.01 6.51
CA VAL A 216 12.60 10.03 6.69
C VAL A 216 12.55 10.51 8.14
N LYS A 217 12.78 11.81 8.34
CA LYS A 217 12.78 12.47 9.65
C LYS A 217 11.42 13.08 9.98
N ASN A 218 10.75 13.65 8.99
CA ASN A 218 9.41 14.20 9.12
C ASN A 218 8.70 14.23 7.76
N GLY A 219 7.37 14.23 7.80
CA GLY A 219 6.53 14.36 6.62
C GLY A 219 5.10 14.70 7.04
N SER A 220 4.50 15.67 6.35
CA SER A 220 3.10 16.07 6.53
C SER A 220 2.55 16.62 5.24
N LEU A 221 1.28 16.33 4.95
CA LEU A 221 0.59 16.84 3.77
C LEU A 221 -0.92 16.78 3.93
N LYS A 222 -1.64 17.55 3.11
CA LYS A 222 -3.08 17.43 2.92
C LYS A 222 -3.40 17.25 1.44
N GLU A 223 -4.28 16.31 1.12
CA GLU A 223 -4.72 16.03 -0.24
C GLU A 223 -6.16 16.56 -0.44
N LYS A 224 -6.57 16.94 -1.67
CA LYS A 224 -7.90 17.54 -1.93
C LYS A 224 -9.08 16.63 -1.56
N SER A 225 -8.89 15.31 -1.52
CA SER A 225 -9.89 14.34 -1.02
C SER A 225 -10.23 14.54 0.46
N GLY A 226 -9.39 15.27 1.20
CA GLY A 226 -9.51 15.46 2.65
C GLY A 226 -8.58 14.55 3.46
N PHE A 227 -7.86 13.62 2.81
CA PHE A 227 -6.80 12.88 3.47
C PHE A 227 -5.73 13.83 4.01
N ALA A 228 -5.32 13.61 5.26
CA ALA A 228 -4.29 14.37 5.94
C ALA A 228 -3.28 13.43 6.60
N LEU A 229 -2.01 13.67 6.29
CA LEU A 229 -0.86 13.06 6.94
C LEU A 229 -0.26 14.08 7.90
N ASN A 230 -0.31 13.79 9.19
CA ASN A 230 0.16 14.68 10.24
C ASN A 230 1.63 14.41 10.61
N GLU A 231 2.07 13.15 10.54
CA GLU A 231 3.45 12.75 10.83
C GLU A 231 3.82 11.53 9.98
N LEU A 232 5.02 11.55 9.40
CA LEU A 232 5.69 10.42 8.77
C LEU A 232 7.16 10.45 9.16
N LYS A 233 7.66 9.34 9.69
CA LYS A 233 9.09 9.12 9.95
C LYS A 233 9.43 7.64 9.84
N GLY A 234 10.71 7.35 9.63
CA GLY A 234 11.22 5.98 9.57
C GLY A 234 12.27 5.82 8.49
N ASN A 235 12.95 4.69 8.55
CA ASN A 235 13.95 4.31 7.56
C ASN A 235 13.33 3.30 6.61
N ALA A 236 13.42 3.57 5.31
CA ALA A 236 12.90 2.71 4.26
C ALA A 236 14.04 2.19 3.38
N VAL A 237 14.04 0.88 3.13
CA VAL A 237 14.86 0.25 2.11
C VAL A 237 13.96 -0.60 1.23
N TYR A 238 14.08 -0.42 -0.08
CA TYR A 238 13.30 -1.14 -1.08
C TYR A 238 14.24 -1.55 -2.22
N ASN A 239 14.43 -2.84 -2.43
CA ASN A 239 15.21 -3.35 -3.56
C ASN A 239 14.62 -4.66 -4.10
N ASP A 240 15.34 -5.34 -4.99
CA ASP A 240 14.90 -6.57 -5.63
C ASP A 240 14.87 -7.81 -4.72
N LYS A 241 15.34 -7.68 -3.47
CA LYS A 241 15.42 -8.78 -2.49
C LYS A 241 14.75 -8.45 -1.15
N GLN A 242 14.52 -7.19 -0.84
CA GLN A 242 13.93 -6.81 0.45
C GLN A 242 13.07 -5.53 0.39
N ILE A 243 12.07 -5.51 1.28
CA ILE A 243 11.36 -4.31 1.71
C ILE A 243 11.52 -4.21 3.21
N LYS A 244 12.17 -3.17 3.69
CA LYS A 244 12.43 -2.94 5.11
C LYS A 244 11.96 -1.56 5.53
N LEU A 245 11.12 -1.54 6.54
CA LEU A 245 10.67 -0.35 7.26
C LEU A 245 11.10 -0.49 8.72
N SER A 246 11.91 0.45 9.20
CA SER A 246 12.41 0.47 10.58
C SER A 246 12.10 1.80 11.25
N ASN A 247 11.73 1.77 12.53
CA ASN A 247 11.30 2.94 13.30
C ASN A 247 10.19 3.73 12.58
N PHE A 248 9.30 3.03 11.87
CA PHE A 248 8.28 3.65 11.06
C PHE A 248 7.15 4.15 11.93
N VAL A 249 6.79 5.42 11.74
CA VAL A 249 5.61 6.02 12.36
C VAL A 249 4.84 6.79 11.31
N LEU A 250 3.54 6.53 11.25
CA LEU A 250 2.59 7.26 10.44
C LEU A 250 1.43 7.71 11.32
N LYS A 251 1.10 9.01 11.28
CA LYS A 251 -0.07 9.57 11.94
C LYS A 251 -0.95 10.35 10.99
N THR A 252 -2.24 10.11 11.10
CA THR A 252 -3.33 10.86 10.49
C THR A 252 -4.30 11.28 11.61
N PRO A 253 -5.42 11.97 11.32
CA PRO A 253 -6.38 12.33 12.36
C PRO A 253 -6.96 11.14 13.14
N ASN A 254 -7.11 9.94 12.56
CA ASN A 254 -7.71 8.78 13.22
C ASN A 254 -6.80 7.55 13.27
N THR A 255 -5.61 7.59 12.69
CA THR A 255 -4.67 6.46 12.58
C THR A 255 -3.32 6.82 13.19
N THR A 256 -2.73 5.86 13.89
CA THR A 256 -1.34 5.87 14.35
C THR A 256 -0.78 4.48 14.12
N ILE A 257 0.21 4.37 13.24
CA ILE A 257 0.91 3.12 12.97
C ILE A 257 2.32 3.30 13.48
N GLU A 258 2.74 2.38 14.35
CA GLU A 258 4.14 2.25 14.76
C GLU A 258 4.56 0.82 14.49
N ASN A 259 5.49 0.63 13.56
CA ASN A 259 5.93 -0.70 13.19
C ASN A 259 7.39 -0.81 12.77
N ALA A 260 7.83 -2.07 12.79
CA ALA A 260 8.98 -2.55 12.05
C ALA A 260 8.48 -3.70 11.16
N THR A 261 8.77 -3.60 9.86
CA THR A 261 8.43 -4.63 8.88
C THR A 261 9.66 -4.94 8.04
N GLU A 262 9.93 -6.21 7.86
CA GLU A 262 10.95 -6.71 6.94
C GLU A 262 10.33 -7.84 6.10
N LEU A 263 10.38 -7.67 4.79
CA LEU A 263 10.05 -8.68 3.81
C LEU A 263 11.35 -9.03 3.09
N ASN A 264 11.74 -10.29 3.09
CA ASN A 264 12.86 -10.79 2.30
C ASN A 264 12.32 -11.77 1.25
N PHE A 265 12.80 -11.64 0.02
CA PHE A 265 12.38 -12.43 -1.14
C PHE A 265 13.54 -12.61 -2.12
N THR A 266 13.37 -13.50 -3.10
CA THR A 266 14.41 -13.79 -4.10
C THR A 266 14.27 -12.90 -5.34
N SER A 267 13.04 -12.46 -5.63
CA SER A 267 12.72 -11.53 -6.71
C SER A 267 11.39 -10.83 -6.44
N MET A 268 11.13 -9.72 -7.14
CA MET A 268 9.85 -9.00 -7.06
C MET A 268 8.64 -9.89 -7.45
N ASP A 269 8.86 -10.91 -8.29
CA ASP A 269 7.84 -11.89 -8.65
C ASP A 269 7.33 -12.66 -7.44
N ASP A 270 8.13 -12.86 -6.39
CA ASP A 270 7.69 -13.54 -5.17
C ASP A 270 6.60 -12.74 -4.45
N LEU A 271 6.57 -11.42 -4.53
CA LEU A 271 5.52 -10.62 -3.86
C LEU A 271 4.13 -10.82 -4.47
N THR A 272 4.04 -11.40 -5.68
CA THR A 272 2.78 -11.54 -6.42
C THR A 272 2.49 -12.97 -6.86
N LYS A 273 3.45 -13.65 -7.51
CA LYS A 273 3.31 -14.99 -8.08
C LYS A 273 3.67 -16.10 -7.09
N HIS A 274 4.67 -15.87 -6.24
CA HIS A 274 5.18 -16.85 -5.28
C HIS A 274 5.24 -16.33 -3.84
N PRO A 275 4.13 -15.79 -3.30
CA PRO A 275 4.10 -15.17 -1.98
C PRO A 275 4.49 -16.14 -0.85
N GLU A 276 4.35 -17.45 -1.07
CA GLU A 276 4.79 -18.51 -0.15
C GLU A 276 6.29 -18.46 0.19
N ARG A 277 7.12 -17.87 -0.69
CA ARG A 277 8.59 -17.77 -0.56
C ARG A 277 9.05 -16.54 0.21
N VAL A 278 8.14 -15.60 0.47
CA VAL A 278 8.46 -14.35 1.16
C VAL A 278 8.67 -14.63 2.64
N LYS A 279 9.82 -14.22 3.17
CA LYS A 279 10.10 -14.24 4.61
C LYS A 279 9.66 -12.92 5.24
N LEU A 280 8.72 -13.00 6.16
CA LEU A 280 8.13 -11.90 6.90
C LEU A 280 8.77 -11.79 8.28
N ALA A 281 9.06 -10.57 8.71
CA ALA A 281 9.20 -10.19 10.10
C ALA A 281 8.40 -8.91 10.33
N LEU A 282 7.36 -8.99 11.16
CA LEU A 282 6.43 -7.90 11.44
C LEU A 282 6.31 -7.72 12.95
N SER A 283 6.52 -6.50 13.41
CA SER A 283 6.19 -6.08 14.77
C SER A 283 5.33 -4.81 14.70
N LEU A 284 4.09 -4.92 15.15
CA LEU A 284 3.13 -3.83 15.33
C LEU A 284 3.00 -3.56 16.82
N LYS A 285 3.32 -2.32 17.24
CA LYS A 285 3.20 -1.90 18.63
C LYS A 285 2.20 -0.76 18.75
N ASN A 286 1.16 -0.95 19.56
CA ASN A 286 0.14 0.05 19.84
C ASN A 286 -0.46 0.71 18.57
N THR A 287 -0.52 -0.05 17.47
CA THR A 287 -1.03 0.47 16.20
C THR A 287 -2.55 0.65 16.31
N THR A 288 -3.07 1.79 15.92
CA THR A 288 -4.50 2.09 15.81
C THR A 288 -4.81 2.53 14.40
N ILE A 289 -5.64 1.80 13.67
CA ILE A 289 -6.11 2.13 12.33
C ILE A 289 -7.53 2.67 12.42
N GLY A 290 -7.73 3.92 12.01
CA GLY A 290 -9.06 4.51 11.88
C GLY A 290 -9.68 4.13 10.54
N LEU A 291 -10.85 3.49 10.55
CA LEU A 291 -11.53 3.08 9.31
C LEU A 291 -11.99 4.27 8.47
N LYS A 292 -12.08 5.46 9.07
CA LYS A 292 -12.34 6.71 8.37
C LYS A 292 -11.21 7.05 7.41
N ASP A 293 -9.98 6.88 7.87
CA ASP A 293 -8.78 7.20 7.09
C ASP A 293 -8.47 6.09 6.09
N ALA A 294 -8.65 4.83 6.48
CA ALA A 294 -8.53 3.69 5.56
C ALA A 294 -9.55 3.78 4.40
N GLY A 295 -10.70 4.43 4.62
CA GLY A 295 -11.73 4.68 3.61
C GLY A 295 -11.29 5.60 2.47
N TYR A 296 -10.17 6.34 2.60
CA TYR A 296 -9.58 7.07 1.48
C TYR A 296 -8.90 6.14 0.46
N PHE A 297 -8.53 4.92 0.88
CA PHE A 297 -7.75 3.98 0.07
C PHE A 297 -8.56 2.74 -0.36
N SER A 298 -9.74 2.52 0.21
CA SER A 298 -10.57 1.35 -0.11
C SER A 298 -12.05 1.60 0.11
N ASP A 299 -12.86 1.23 -0.90
CA ASP A 299 -14.32 1.19 -0.79
C ASP A 299 -14.85 -0.05 -0.05
N ALA A 300 -13.97 -0.97 0.37
CA ALA A 300 -14.36 -2.18 1.09
C ALA A 300 -14.92 -1.90 2.50
N ILE A 301 -14.75 -0.69 3.02
CA ILE A 301 -15.19 -0.30 4.36
C ILE A 301 -16.67 0.13 4.32
N PRO A 302 -17.57 -0.62 4.99
CA PRO A 302 -18.98 -0.26 5.02
C PRO A 302 -19.23 1.09 5.71
N ALA A 303 -20.22 1.83 5.24
CA ALA A 303 -20.55 3.17 5.75
C ALA A 303 -20.75 3.20 7.27
N ASN A 304 -21.41 2.17 7.83
CA ASN A 304 -21.69 2.04 9.26
C ASN A 304 -20.48 1.65 10.13
N TYR A 305 -19.30 1.41 9.53
CA TYR A 305 -18.04 1.14 10.23
C TYR A 305 -16.98 2.23 10.02
N ARG A 306 -17.28 3.26 9.20
CA ARG A 306 -16.29 4.30 8.88
C ARG A 306 -15.78 5.07 10.10
N ASN A 307 -16.55 5.18 11.17
CA ASN A 307 -16.09 5.88 12.38
C ASN A 307 -15.38 4.97 13.39
N GLU A 308 -15.29 3.67 13.11
CA GLU A 308 -14.66 2.72 14.01
C GLU A 308 -13.14 2.68 13.87
N LYS A 309 -12.48 2.12 14.88
CA LYS A 309 -11.02 1.95 14.93
C LYS A 309 -10.66 0.49 15.16
N ILE A 310 -9.48 0.10 14.71
CA ILE A 310 -8.88 -1.22 14.96
C ILE A 310 -7.53 -0.99 15.61
N LYS A 311 -7.37 -1.44 16.86
CA LYS A 311 -6.09 -1.47 17.56
C LYS A 311 -5.45 -2.84 17.38
N ILE A 312 -4.16 -2.87 17.09
CA ILE A 312 -3.40 -4.08 16.76
C ILE A 312 -2.06 -4.07 17.51
N ASN A 313 -1.78 -5.16 18.22
CA ASN A 313 -0.44 -5.52 18.65
C ASN A 313 -0.11 -6.88 18.05
N ALA A 314 0.97 -6.98 17.29
CA ALA A 314 1.29 -8.22 16.59
C ALA A 314 2.80 -8.42 16.50
N ASP A 315 3.24 -9.65 16.72
CA ASP A 315 4.58 -10.10 16.38
C ASP A 315 4.42 -11.36 15.52
N VAL A 316 4.91 -11.30 14.29
CA VAL A 316 4.81 -12.38 13.30
C VAL A 316 6.14 -12.53 12.59
N ASN A 317 6.64 -13.75 12.45
CA ASN A 317 7.91 -14.02 11.78
C ASN A 317 7.89 -15.38 11.06
N GLY A 318 8.73 -15.54 10.05
CA GLY A 318 8.87 -16.78 9.29
C GLY A 318 8.57 -16.60 7.80
N TYR A 319 8.58 -17.70 7.06
CA TYR A 319 8.12 -17.68 5.67
C TYR A 319 6.60 -17.58 5.65
N LEU A 320 6.01 -16.97 4.61
CA LEU A 320 4.56 -16.83 4.54
C LEU A 320 3.86 -18.20 4.59
N ASN A 321 4.48 -19.26 4.05
CA ASN A 321 4.00 -20.63 4.15
C ASN A 321 4.30 -21.35 5.48
N ASN A 322 4.97 -20.70 6.42
CA ASN A 322 5.33 -21.23 7.73
C ASN A 322 5.59 -20.07 8.70
N LEU A 323 4.50 -19.45 9.15
CA LEU A 323 4.50 -18.33 10.06
C LEU A 323 4.47 -18.80 11.52
N ASN A 324 5.31 -18.18 12.32
CA ASN A 324 5.25 -18.15 13.76
C ASN A 324 4.56 -16.85 14.20
N ILE A 325 3.56 -16.98 15.07
CA ILE A 325 2.73 -15.89 15.58
C ILE A 325 2.86 -15.88 17.12
N PRO A 326 3.95 -15.36 17.68
CA PRO A 326 4.09 -15.23 19.13
C PRO A 326 2.93 -14.47 19.78
N ARG A 327 2.40 -13.46 19.08
CA ARG A 327 1.33 -12.61 19.58
C ARG A 327 0.54 -12.01 18.43
N LEU A 328 -0.78 -12.11 18.51
CA LEU A 328 -1.71 -11.31 17.72
C LEU A 328 -2.87 -10.89 18.62
N GLN A 329 -2.93 -9.59 18.89
CA GLN A 329 -3.98 -8.95 19.67
C GLN A 329 -4.67 -7.90 18.81
N ILE A 330 -5.98 -8.02 18.68
CA ILE A 330 -6.81 -7.08 17.91
C ILE A 330 -7.96 -6.65 18.80
N THR A 331 -8.19 -5.35 18.93
CA THR A 331 -9.40 -4.82 19.55
C THR A 331 -9.99 -3.74 18.66
N GLY A 332 -11.28 -3.74 18.37
CA GLY A 332 -11.84 -2.72 17.52
C GLY A 332 -13.14 -3.15 16.86
N LEU A 333 -13.39 -2.60 15.66
CA LEU A 333 -14.72 -2.62 15.06
C LEU A 333 -15.71 -2.05 16.08
N LYS A 334 -16.87 -2.68 16.31
CA LYS A 334 -17.78 -2.23 17.37
C LYS A 334 -17.44 -2.85 18.72
N ASN A 335 -17.20 -4.16 18.76
CA ASN A 335 -16.92 -4.84 20.02
C ASN A 335 -16.16 -6.15 19.79
N THR A 336 -15.09 -6.10 18.99
CA THR A 336 -14.22 -7.26 18.73
C THR A 336 -12.98 -7.20 19.63
N GLN A 337 -12.61 -8.34 20.23
CA GLN A 337 -11.37 -8.56 20.95
C GLN A 337 -10.82 -9.94 20.61
N ILE A 338 -9.60 -10.00 20.09
CA ILE A 338 -8.89 -11.21 19.69
C ILE A 338 -7.54 -11.19 20.40
N ASP A 339 -7.18 -12.29 21.05
CA ASP A 339 -5.84 -12.54 21.61
C ASP A 339 -5.48 -13.99 21.30
N ILE A 340 -4.59 -14.17 20.33
CA ILE A 340 -4.13 -15.48 19.85
C ILE A 340 -2.61 -15.53 19.72
N SER A 341 -2.09 -16.74 19.81
CA SER A 341 -0.68 -17.06 19.55
C SER A 341 -0.59 -18.45 18.91
N GLY A 342 0.41 -18.74 18.09
CA GLY A 342 0.52 -20.05 17.46
C GLY A 342 1.38 -20.07 16.19
N THR A 343 1.08 -21.02 15.31
CA THR A 343 1.71 -21.14 14.00
C THR A 343 0.68 -21.31 12.88
N ALA A 344 1.06 -20.90 11.67
CA ALA A 344 0.27 -21.10 10.46
C ALA A 344 1.18 -21.57 9.33
N LYS A 345 0.91 -22.75 8.79
CA LYS A 345 1.63 -23.34 7.65
C LYS A 345 0.72 -23.39 6.43
N GLY A 346 1.27 -23.26 5.22
CA GLY A 346 0.53 -23.38 3.96
C GLY A 346 -0.13 -22.10 3.44
N LEU A 347 -0.02 -20.98 4.16
CA LEU A 347 -0.46 -19.67 3.66
C LEU A 347 0.36 -19.24 2.42
N PRO A 348 -0.23 -18.44 1.52
CA PRO A 348 -1.55 -17.81 1.61
C PRO A 348 -2.73 -18.68 1.13
N ASP A 349 -2.50 -19.92 0.71
CA ASP A 349 -3.57 -20.82 0.23
C ASP A 349 -4.35 -21.45 1.41
N ILE A 350 -5.55 -20.93 1.67
CA ILE A 350 -6.40 -21.37 2.78
C ILE A 350 -6.72 -22.87 2.78
N ASN A 351 -6.71 -23.53 1.61
CA ASN A 351 -6.98 -24.97 1.51
C ASN A 351 -5.76 -25.81 1.93
N LYS A 352 -4.56 -25.24 1.88
CA LYS A 352 -3.31 -25.86 2.36
C LYS A 352 -2.98 -25.45 3.79
N THR A 353 -3.76 -24.53 4.36
CA THR A 353 -3.45 -23.96 5.66
C THR A 353 -3.61 -24.99 6.77
N PHE A 354 -2.55 -25.19 7.55
CA PHE A 354 -2.55 -25.87 8.83
C PHE A 354 -2.27 -24.85 9.93
N LEU A 355 -3.16 -24.76 10.90
CA LEU A 355 -3.07 -23.85 12.02
C LEU A 355 -2.79 -24.63 13.29
N ASP A 356 -1.96 -24.08 14.17
CA ASP A 356 -1.82 -24.53 15.55
C ASP A 356 -1.91 -23.30 16.45
N LEU A 357 -3.10 -23.04 16.99
CA LEU A 357 -3.47 -21.80 17.65
C LEU A 357 -3.88 -22.04 19.10
N ASN A 358 -3.32 -21.21 19.97
CA ASN A 358 -3.80 -20.98 21.32
C ASN A 358 -4.64 -19.69 21.31
N ILE A 359 -5.92 -19.82 21.64
CA ILE A 359 -6.90 -18.72 21.65
C ILE A 359 -7.15 -18.33 23.10
N LYS A 360 -6.51 -17.26 23.56
CA LYS A 360 -6.70 -16.73 24.93
C LYS A 360 -8.04 -16.00 25.04
N LYS A 361 -8.39 -15.24 23.99
CA LYS A 361 -9.63 -14.49 23.90
C LYS A 361 -10.10 -14.42 22.46
N LEU A 362 -11.36 -14.77 22.24
CA LEU A 362 -12.10 -14.47 21.02
C LEU A 362 -13.46 -13.95 21.43
N TYR A 363 -13.59 -12.64 21.55
CA TYR A 363 -14.85 -11.96 21.78
C TYR A 363 -15.24 -11.22 20.50
N ILE A 364 -16.37 -11.59 19.90
CA ILE A 364 -16.81 -11.03 18.63
C ILE A 364 -18.33 -10.97 18.58
N THR A 365 -18.86 -9.99 17.84
CA THR A 365 -20.30 -9.82 17.62
C THR A 365 -20.71 -10.29 16.25
N LYS A 366 -21.98 -10.70 16.10
CA LYS A 366 -22.57 -11.05 14.78
C LYS A 366 -22.36 -9.93 13.76
N SER A 367 -22.57 -8.67 14.16
CA SER A 367 -22.42 -7.52 13.27
C SER A 367 -20.98 -7.33 12.78
N ASP A 368 -19.98 -7.62 13.63
CA ASP A 368 -18.57 -7.53 13.26
C ASP A 368 -18.19 -8.68 12.30
N ILE A 369 -18.64 -9.91 12.58
CA ILE A 369 -18.43 -11.08 11.70
C ILE A 369 -18.95 -10.81 10.28
N LEU A 370 -20.17 -10.29 10.17
CA LEU A 370 -20.84 -10.08 8.87
C LEU A 370 -20.16 -9.00 7.99
N VAL A 371 -19.28 -8.18 8.57
CA VAL A 371 -18.48 -7.20 7.83
C VAL A 371 -17.09 -7.72 7.52
N ALA A 372 -16.50 -8.52 8.41
CA ALA A 372 -15.17 -9.08 8.22
C ALA A 372 -15.14 -10.28 7.25
N VAL A 373 -16.24 -11.02 7.16
CA VAL A 373 -16.29 -12.31 6.46
C VAL A 373 -17.14 -12.22 5.18
N PRO A 374 -16.73 -12.85 4.06
CA PRO A 374 -17.54 -12.87 2.83
C PRO A 374 -18.93 -13.48 3.04
N ARG A 375 -19.98 -12.85 2.50
CA ARG A 375 -21.39 -13.25 2.73
C ARG A 375 -21.71 -14.72 2.45
N LYS A 376 -20.97 -15.39 1.56
CA LYS A 376 -21.21 -16.78 1.13
C LYS A 376 -20.45 -17.85 1.92
N SER A 377 -19.60 -17.46 2.86
CA SER A 377 -18.83 -18.44 3.65
C SER A 377 -19.58 -18.97 4.88
N LEU A 378 -20.65 -18.29 5.31
CA LEU A 378 -21.46 -18.72 6.45
C LEU A 378 -22.57 -19.70 5.99
N PRO A 379 -22.76 -20.84 6.67
CA PRO A 379 -23.84 -21.78 6.35
C PRO A 379 -25.23 -21.13 6.52
N PRO A 380 -26.13 -21.20 5.52
CA PRO A 380 -27.45 -20.57 5.62
C PRO A 380 -28.36 -21.24 6.65
N SER A 381 -28.06 -22.49 7.03
CA SER A 381 -28.79 -23.28 8.01
C SER A 381 -28.51 -22.90 9.47
N ILE A 382 -27.51 -22.05 9.73
CA ILE A 382 -27.12 -21.67 11.09
C ILE A 382 -27.41 -20.18 11.31
N GLU A 383 -27.98 -19.87 12.47
CA GLU A 383 -28.10 -18.50 12.98
C GLU A 383 -26.93 -18.20 13.93
N LEU A 384 -26.12 -17.20 13.61
CA LEU A 384 -25.02 -16.80 14.48
C LEU A 384 -25.54 -16.21 15.80
N PRO A 385 -24.92 -16.54 16.95
CA PRO A 385 -25.14 -15.82 18.21
C PRO A 385 -24.83 -14.33 18.03
N ASN A 386 -25.53 -13.46 18.78
CA ASN A 386 -25.27 -12.02 18.73
C ASN A 386 -23.87 -11.70 19.27
N VAL A 387 -23.41 -12.47 20.25
CA VAL A 387 -22.08 -12.39 20.83
C VAL A 387 -21.49 -13.78 21.02
N ILE A 388 -20.21 -13.92 20.72
CA ILE A 388 -19.41 -15.12 20.97
C ILE A 388 -18.22 -14.68 21.81
N ASN A 389 -18.04 -15.30 22.97
CA ASN A 389 -16.87 -15.15 23.84
C ASN A 389 -16.25 -16.53 24.03
N ALA A 390 -15.13 -16.80 23.38
CA ALA A 390 -14.50 -18.10 23.35
C ALA A 390 -13.02 -18.04 23.78
N LYS A 391 -12.55 -19.16 24.32
CA LYS A 391 -11.13 -19.45 24.59
C LYS A 391 -10.87 -20.93 24.35
N GLY A 392 -9.65 -21.30 23.96
CA GLY A 392 -9.37 -22.70 23.65
C GLY A 392 -8.15 -22.91 22.77
N LYS A 393 -8.10 -24.08 22.12
CA LYS A 393 -7.06 -24.47 21.18
C LYS A 393 -7.67 -24.99 19.88
N PHE A 394 -6.96 -24.75 18.78
CA PHE A 394 -7.29 -25.28 17.46
C PHE A 394 -6.00 -25.76 16.79
N THR A 395 -5.97 -27.01 16.35
CA THR A 395 -4.82 -27.58 15.67
C THR A 395 -5.29 -28.40 14.47
N GLY A 396 -4.94 -27.99 13.24
CA GLY A 396 -5.37 -28.67 12.02
C GLY A 396 -5.59 -27.77 10.81
N SER A 397 -6.08 -28.37 9.73
CA SER A 397 -6.59 -27.69 8.53
C SER A 397 -8.10 -27.45 8.62
N MET A 398 -8.68 -26.84 7.58
CA MET A 398 -10.14 -26.62 7.51
C MET A 398 -10.95 -27.93 7.43
N THR A 399 -10.34 -29.03 7.01
CA THR A 399 -11.00 -30.33 6.80
C THR A 399 -10.49 -31.43 7.73
N ASP A 400 -9.35 -31.22 8.39
CA ASP A 400 -8.77 -32.17 9.34
C ASP A 400 -8.23 -31.40 10.55
N PHE A 401 -8.96 -31.40 11.66
CA PHE A 401 -8.60 -30.63 12.85
C PHE A 401 -9.01 -31.27 14.16
N ASN A 402 -8.32 -30.85 15.21
CA ASN A 402 -8.69 -31.04 16.61
C ASN A 402 -8.92 -29.67 17.25
N THR A 403 -9.94 -29.57 18.09
CA THR A 403 -10.24 -28.34 18.82
C THR A 403 -10.75 -28.64 20.22
N ASN A 404 -10.43 -27.75 21.15
CA ASN A 404 -10.99 -27.71 22.49
C ASN A 404 -11.36 -26.26 22.79
N MET A 405 -12.66 -25.97 22.89
CA MET A 405 -13.19 -24.63 23.03
C MET A 405 -14.16 -24.54 24.21
N ASN A 406 -13.99 -23.49 25.02
CA ASN A 406 -14.99 -23.01 25.96
C ASN A 406 -15.62 -21.75 25.37
N ILE A 407 -16.92 -21.81 25.11
CA ILE A 407 -17.67 -20.82 24.34
C ILE A 407 -18.83 -20.34 25.20
N GLN A 408 -18.92 -19.04 25.41
CA GLN A 408 -20.07 -18.38 26.01
C GLN A 408 -20.74 -17.49 24.97
N THR A 409 -22.06 -17.58 24.86
CA THR A 409 -22.86 -16.78 23.92
C THR A 409 -24.12 -16.24 24.59
N ASP A 410 -24.86 -15.38 23.90
CA ASP A 410 -26.23 -15.01 24.28
C ASP A 410 -27.23 -16.16 24.09
N MET A 411 -26.85 -17.21 23.34
CA MET A 411 -27.64 -18.44 23.23
C MET A 411 -27.39 -19.40 24.40
N GLY A 412 -26.33 -19.25 25.18
CA GLY A 412 -25.94 -20.15 26.28
C GLY A 412 -24.46 -20.53 26.23
N GLY A 413 -24.03 -21.39 27.15
CA GLY A 413 -22.64 -21.85 27.25
C GLY A 413 -22.44 -23.20 26.56
N ALA A 414 -21.27 -23.39 25.95
CA ALA A 414 -20.86 -24.64 25.31
C ALA A 414 -19.38 -24.94 25.60
N ILE A 415 -19.10 -26.16 26.01
CA ILE A 415 -17.74 -26.72 26.03
C ILE A 415 -17.70 -27.79 24.94
N LEU A 416 -16.74 -27.66 24.03
CA LEU A 416 -16.61 -28.49 22.85
C LEU A 416 -15.20 -29.05 22.77
N THR A 417 -15.07 -30.37 22.77
CA THR A 417 -13.85 -31.04 22.30
C THR A 417 -14.21 -31.83 21.06
N ALA A 418 -13.60 -31.51 19.92
CA ALA A 418 -13.96 -32.15 18.65
C ALA A 418 -12.74 -32.46 17.79
N ALA A 419 -12.85 -33.55 17.05
CA ALA A 419 -11.93 -33.93 15.98
C ALA A 419 -12.75 -34.14 14.70
N MET A 420 -12.31 -33.56 13.59
CA MET A 420 -12.89 -33.76 12.27
C MET A 420 -11.80 -34.19 11.30
N LYS A 421 -12.14 -35.04 10.33
CA LYS A 421 -11.25 -35.51 9.27
C LYS A 421 -12.00 -35.65 7.95
N GLY A 422 -11.28 -35.51 6.84
CA GLY A 422 -11.78 -35.82 5.50
C GLY A 422 -12.31 -34.60 4.74
N PRO A 423 -12.30 -34.64 3.40
CA PRO A 423 -12.67 -33.51 2.57
C PRO A 423 -14.16 -33.20 2.66
N LYS A 424 -14.53 -32.03 2.14
CA LYS A 424 -15.92 -31.59 2.06
C LYS A 424 -16.82 -32.66 1.40
N GLY A 425 -17.91 -33.06 2.07
CA GLY A 425 -18.87 -34.09 1.65
C GLY A 425 -18.49 -35.53 2.04
N ARG A 426 -17.32 -35.77 2.63
CA ARG A 426 -16.88 -37.08 3.17
C ARG A 426 -16.25 -36.92 4.56
N GLU A 427 -16.71 -35.92 5.30
CA GLU A 427 -16.21 -35.61 6.63
C GLU A 427 -16.54 -36.76 7.59
N SER A 428 -15.65 -37.04 8.52
CA SER A 428 -15.90 -37.87 9.70
C SER A 428 -15.54 -37.04 10.92
N TYR A 429 -16.33 -37.14 11.99
CA TYR A 429 -16.10 -36.33 13.18
C TYR A 429 -16.45 -37.10 14.45
N LYS A 430 -15.74 -36.75 15.53
CA LYS A 430 -16.06 -37.09 16.90
C LYS A 430 -16.12 -35.80 17.70
N ALA A 431 -17.14 -35.65 18.54
CA ALA A 431 -17.31 -34.46 19.36
C ALA A 431 -17.89 -34.80 20.74
N ASP A 432 -17.22 -34.32 21.77
CA ASP A 432 -17.73 -34.22 23.13
C ASP A 432 -18.26 -32.82 23.34
N VAL A 433 -19.58 -32.73 23.50
CA VAL A 433 -20.31 -31.47 23.58
C VAL A 433 -21.02 -31.38 24.92
N SER A 434 -20.72 -30.34 25.69
CA SER A 434 -21.47 -29.99 26.90
C SER A 434 -22.14 -28.63 26.70
N LEU A 435 -23.44 -28.65 26.52
CA LEU A 435 -24.28 -27.46 26.42
C LEU A 435 -24.89 -27.13 27.78
N ASN A 436 -24.84 -25.86 28.16
CA ASN A 436 -25.48 -25.34 29.36
C ASN A 436 -26.49 -24.26 28.97
N ASN A 437 -27.77 -24.57 29.17
CA ASN A 437 -28.90 -23.71 28.86
C ASN A 437 -28.77 -23.10 27.45
N PHE A 438 -28.42 -23.91 26.45
CA PHE A 438 -28.08 -23.45 25.10
C PHE A 438 -29.30 -23.46 24.18
N ASN A 439 -29.57 -22.36 23.47
CA ASN A 439 -30.70 -22.23 22.54
C ASN A 439 -30.39 -22.86 21.17
N VAL A 440 -30.45 -24.19 21.12
CA VAL A 440 -30.21 -24.97 19.89
C VAL A 440 -31.29 -24.69 18.85
N GLY A 441 -32.53 -24.45 19.28
CA GLY A 441 -33.61 -24.02 18.39
C GLY A 441 -33.26 -22.77 17.59
N ARG A 442 -32.70 -21.75 18.26
CA ARG A 442 -32.26 -20.53 17.57
C ARG A 442 -31.09 -20.80 16.63
N LEU A 443 -30.06 -21.51 17.11
CA LEU A 443 -28.87 -21.84 16.31
C LEU A 443 -29.24 -22.56 15.00
N LEU A 444 -30.15 -23.53 15.05
CA LEU A 444 -30.56 -24.35 13.90
C LEU A 444 -31.77 -23.80 13.12
N LYS A 445 -32.27 -22.61 13.50
CA LYS A 445 -33.51 -22.02 12.92
C LYS A 445 -34.73 -22.94 13.05
N MET A 446 -34.84 -23.63 14.19
CA MET A 446 -35.92 -24.56 14.57
C MET A 446 -36.69 -24.11 15.81
N GLN A 447 -36.69 -22.80 16.13
CA GLN A 447 -37.35 -22.22 17.31
C GLN A 447 -38.81 -22.65 17.53
N PRO A 448 -39.64 -22.87 16.47
CA PRO A 448 -41.02 -23.33 16.68
C PRO A 448 -41.11 -24.71 17.34
N LYS A 449 -40.06 -25.55 17.24
CA LYS A 449 -40.07 -26.94 17.74
C LYS A 449 -39.10 -27.15 18.90
N LEU A 450 -37.89 -26.59 18.79
CA LEU A 450 -36.81 -26.81 19.75
C LEU A 450 -36.46 -25.51 20.48
N GLY A 451 -36.22 -25.58 21.79
CA GLY A 451 -35.84 -24.45 22.62
C GLY A 451 -34.43 -24.56 23.19
N ARG A 452 -34.32 -24.16 24.47
CA ARG A 452 -33.07 -24.24 25.23
C ARG A 452 -32.85 -25.64 25.78
N VAL A 453 -31.61 -26.11 25.76
CA VAL A 453 -31.23 -27.44 26.24
C VAL A 453 -29.96 -27.38 27.09
N SER A 454 -29.88 -28.24 28.09
CA SER A 454 -28.66 -28.56 28.83
C SER A 454 -28.36 -30.04 28.60
N VAL A 455 -27.27 -30.33 27.90
CA VAL A 455 -26.97 -31.69 27.39
C VAL A 455 -25.48 -31.95 27.46
N LYS A 456 -25.11 -33.17 27.86
CA LYS A 456 -23.78 -33.73 27.61
C LYS A 456 -23.90 -34.81 26.55
N ALA A 457 -23.29 -34.62 25.39
CA ALA A 457 -23.38 -35.54 24.25
C ALA A 457 -22.00 -35.94 23.75
N ASN A 458 -21.85 -37.24 23.45
CA ASN A 458 -20.75 -37.79 22.68
C ASN A 458 -21.32 -38.09 21.29
N VAL A 459 -20.77 -37.46 20.25
CA VAL A 459 -21.26 -37.58 18.88
C VAL A 459 -20.16 -38.17 18.02
N ALA A 460 -20.49 -39.15 17.19
CA ALA A 460 -19.63 -39.66 16.13
C ALA A 460 -20.44 -39.77 14.84
N GLY A 461 -19.97 -39.15 13.76
CA GLY A 461 -20.73 -39.15 12.51
C GLY A 461 -19.90 -38.93 11.26
N THR A 462 -20.55 -39.13 10.12
CA THR A 462 -20.02 -38.85 8.79
C THR A 462 -20.97 -37.95 8.00
N GLY A 463 -20.38 -37.03 7.23
CA GLY A 463 -21.09 -36.00 6.47
C GLY A 463 -21.68 -34.88 7.32
N LEU A 464 -21.69 -33.66 6.78
CA LEU A 464 -22.27 -32.47 7.42
C LEU A 464 -23.58 -31.99 6.76
N ASP A 465 -23.94 -32.57 5.59
CA ASP A 465 -25.20 -32.28 4.92
C ASP A 465 -26.36 -32.89 5.72
N PRO A 466 -27.31 -32.11 6.25
CA PRO A 466 -28.45 -32.64 7.01
C PRO A 466 -29.26 -33.71 6.28
N LYS A 467 -29.22 -33.75 4.93
CA LYS A 467 -29.90 -34.76 4.12
C LYS A 467 -29.13 -36.08 3.99
N LYS A 468 -27.82 -36.09 4.27
CA LYS A 468 -26.91 -37.24 4.06
C LYS A 468 -26.14 -37.65 5.31
N ILE A 469 -26.28 -36.89 6.40
CA ILE A 469 -25.59 -37.10 7.66
C ILE A 469 -25.90 -38.49 8.23
N ASN A 470 -24.86 -39.22 8.62
CA ASN A 470 -24.99 -40.46 9.38
C ASN A 470 -24.25 -40.28 10.71
N ALA A 471 -24.99 -39.99 11.77
CA ALA A 471 -24.42 -39.71 13.08
C ALA A 471 -25.04 -40.61 14.15
N LYS A 472 -24.18 -41.14 15.01
CA LYS A 472 -24.55 -41.79 16.26
C LYS A 472 -24.20 -40.84 17.40
N PHE A 473 -25.10 -40.68 18.36
CA PHE A 473 -24.82 -39.89 19.55
C PHE A 473 -25.32 -40.60 20.81
N ASN A 474 -24.57 -40.44 21.90
CA ASN A 474 -25.01 -40.76 23.24
C ASN A 474 -25.13 -39.45 24.02
N ALA A 475 -26.33 -39.12 24.47
CA ALA A 475 -26.62 -37.84 25.12
C ALA A 475 -27.32 -38.04 26.46
N ARG A 476 -26.78 -37.41 27.51
CA ARG A 476 -27.47 -37.20 28.78
C ARG A 476 -28.11 -35.82 28.76
N VAL A 477 -29.43 -35.80 28.59
CA VAL A 477 -30.23 -34.58 28.67
C VAL A 477 -30.48 -34.25 30.13
N LEU A 478 -30.04 -33.06 30.56
CA LEU A 478 -30.30 -32.53 31.89
C LEU A 478 -31.58 -31.70 31.90
N SER A 479 -31.81 -30.93 30.83
CA SER A 479 -33.06 -30.24 30.57
C SER A 479 -33.23 -29.99 29.08
N ALA A 480 -34.47 -29.98 28.60
CA ALA A 480 -34.82 -29.62 27.24
C ALA A 480 -36.20 -28.97 27.20
N TYR A 481 -36.32 -27.92 26.39
CA TYR A 481 -37.60 -27.28 26.09
C TYR A 481 -38.03 -27.63 24.66
N TYR A 482 -39.24 -28.15 24.50
CA TYR A 482 -39.84 -28.53 23.22
C TYR A 482 -41.23 -27.90 23.12
N ASN A 483 -41.47 -27.17 22.02
CA ASN A 483 -42.78 -26.61 21.72
C ASN A 483 -43.55 -27.61 20.86
N LYS A 484 -44.76 -27.98 21.33
CA LYS A 484 -45.68 -28.85 20.59
C LYS A 484 -46.32 -28.13 19.41
#